data_AF-A0A0F7ZRZ2-F1
#
_entry.id   AF-A0A0F7ZRZ2-F1
#
_cell.length_a   1.000
_cell.length_b   1.000
_cell.length_c   1.000
_cell.angle_alpha   90.00
_cell.angle_beta   90.00
_cell.angle_gamma   90.00
#
_symmetry.space_group_name_H-M   'P 1'
#
loop_
_entity.id
_entity.type
_entity.pdbx_description
1 polymer ?
#
loop_
_entity_poly.entity_id
_entity_poly.type
_entity_poly.pdbx_seq_one_letter_code
_entity_poly.pdbx_strand_id
1 'polypeptide(L)'
;MVVNRVQRHRCNNYCMQLNKHTKQVECRFGFPHGQRLLASLDKVPQSKHWSFRGERNDGRINHYNRLLTVAWLANTDVSPCTSLQQVIDYAAKYCSKSEKKSESFAQIGKALMPRAKDHNPLMSFTSKLLNHLVAERDYSKQEVSHLLLGLPLQEGSRTCLYVDCRNPDRHSRSLRIDGDEVDEAPNVYEKYCQRPEALADQSYVSFLKCWNFRPRDPSKWKKWQPGNVNGRPRVLVYFPRY
;
A
#
# COMPACT_ATOMS: atom_id res chain seq x y z
N MET A 1 3.81 37.00 6.58
CA MET A 1 2.91 36.52 7.67
C MET A 1 2.60 35.02 7.57
N VAL A 2 2.17 34.49 6.41
CA VAL A 2 1.80 33.06 6.25
C VAL A 2 2.97 32.09 6.49
N VAL A 3 4.14 32.29 5.86
CA VAL A 3 5.30 31.39 5.99
C VAL A 3 5.72 31.19 7.45
N ASN A 4 5.80 32.27 8.23
CA ASN A 4 6.16 32.19 9.66
C ASN A 4 5.11 31.45 10.50
N ARG A 5 3.83 31.48 10.09
CA ARG A 5 2.74 30.82 10.79
C ARG A 5 2.70 29.32 10.50
N VAL A 6 2.93 28.93 9.24
CA VAL A 6 2.68 27.54 8.79
C VAL A 6 3.95 26.73 8.54
N GLN A 7 5.08 27.36 8.22
CA GLN A 7 6.34 26.66 7.92
C GLN A 7 7.36 26.69 9.06
N ARG A 8 7.11 27.46 10.12
CA ARG A 8 8.06 27.57 11.23
C ARG A 8 7.99 26.32 12.12
N HIS A 9 9.08 25.57 12.14
CA HIS A 9 9.22 24.42 13.00
C HIS A 9 9.42 24.84 14.46
N ARG A 10 8.64 24.23 15.35
CA ARG A 10 8.83 24.29 16.80
C ARG A 10 8.99 22.86 17.29
N CYS A 11 10.14 22.56 17.87
CA CYS A 11 10.41 21.21 18.34
C CYS A 11 9.38 20.81 19.41
N ASN A 12 8.95 19.55 19.37
CA ASN A 12 8.06 18.93 20.34
C ASN A 12 8.42 17.45 20.51
N ASN A 13 7.71 16.73 21.37
CA ASN A 13 7.96 15.31 21.66
C ASN A 13 7.84 14.40 20.42
N TYR A 14 7.14 14.83 19.37
CA TYR A 14 7.03 14.05 18.14
C TYR A 14 8.33 14.08 17.32
N CYS A 15 8.98 15.24 17.22
CA CYS A 15 10.21 15.36 16.44
C CYS A 15 11.48 15.06 17.23
N MET A 16 11.48 15.26 18.55
CA MET A 16 12.63 14.96 19.41
C MET A 16 12.70 13.44 19.61
N GLN A 17 13.67 12.80 18.95
CA GLN A 17 13.83 11.35 18.96
C GLN A 17 15.29 10.98 19.22
N LEU A 18 15.51 9.83 19.86
CA LEU A 18 16.84 9.27 20.03
C LEU A 18 17.39 8.85 18.66
N ASN A 19 18.42 9.55 18.17
CA ASN A 19 19.10 9.14 16.96
C ASN A 19 19.98 7.92 17.27
N LYS A 20 19.79 6.85 16.49
CA LYS A 20 20.46 5.56 16.68
C LYS A 20 21.98 5.63 16.54
N HIS A 21 22.49 6.60 15.79
CA HIS A 21 23.92 6.77 15.49
C HIS A 21 24.60 7.69 16.50
N THR A 22 24.04 8.88 16.73
CA THR A 22 24.61 9.87 17.67
C THR A 22 24.33 9.51 19.13
N LYS A 23 23.36 8.61 19.38
CA LYS A 23 22.86 8.25 20.73
C LYS A 23 22.34 9.44 21.52
N GLN A 24 21.99 10.53 20.84
CA GLN A 24 21.47 11.75 21.43
C GLN A 24 20.01 11.96 21.02
N VAL A 25 19.25 12.63 21.89
CA VAL A 25 17.89 13.07 21.56
C VAL A 25 18.00 14.34 20.72
N GLU A 26 17.66 14.23 19.45
CA GLU A 26 17.77 15.30 18.48
C GLU A 26 16.49 15.42 17.66
N CYS A 27 16.31 16.56 16.98
CA CYS A 27 15.18 16.71 16.08
C CYS A 27 15.39 15.79 14.86
N ARG A 28 14.50 14.81 14.67
CA ARG A 28 14.53 13.87 13.53
C ARG A 28 14.48 14.55 12.15
N PHE A 29 14.08 15.82 12.10
CA PHE A 29 14.03 16.63 10.89
C PHE A 29 15.30 17.47 10.71
N GLY A 30 16.23 17.47 11.66
CA GLY A 30 17.50 18.19 11.59
C GLY A 30 17.40 19.70 11.86
N PHE A 31 16.43 20.14 12.67
CA PHE A 31 16.33 21.54 13.10
C PHE A 31 17.19 21.84 14.33
N PRO A 32 17.75 23.07 14.46
CA PRO A 32 17.70 24.13 13.45
C PRO A 32 18.64 23.83 12.27
N HIS A 33 18.22 24.21 11.08
CA HIS A 33 19.09 24.11 9.91
C HIS A 33 20.11 25.25 9.87
N GLY A 34 21.31 24.97 9.34
CA GLY A 34 22.31 26.01 9.08
C GLY A 34 21.82 27.05 8.07
N GLN A 35 22.28 28.29 8.27
CA GLN A 35 22.11 29.38 7.31
C GLN A 35 22.90 29.10 6.03
N ARG A 36 22.40 29.59 4.89
CA ARG A 36 22.99 29.40 3.57
C ARG A 36 22.77 30.64 2.72
N LEU A 37 23.86 31.22 2.21
CA LEU A 37 23.82 32.36 1.31
C LEU A 37 23.56 31.94 -0.14
N LEU A 38 23.93 30.72 -0.52
CA LEU A 38 23.77 30.18 -1.87
C LEU A 38 23.08 28.82 -1.81
N ALA A 39 22.27 28.55 -2.83
CA ALA A 39 21.69 27.24 -3.04
C ALA A 39 22.76 26.26 -3.57
N SER A 40 22.71 25.01 -3.13
CA SER A 40 23.59 23.96 -3.66
C SER A 40 22.98 22.56 -3.54
N LEU A 41 23.65 21.60 -4.17
CA LEU A 41 23.40 20.18 -4.01
C LEU A 41 24.37 19.64 -2.97
N ASP A 42 23.83 19.03 -1.91
CA ASP A 42 24.63 18.45 -0.84
C ASP A 42 24.44 16.93 -0.82
N LYS A 43 25.55 16.18 -0.67
CA LYS A 43 25.49 14.75 -0.38
C LYS A 43 25.42 14.57 1.13
N VAL A 44 24.21 14.41 1.66
CA VAL A 44 24.00 14.16 3.09
C VAL A 44 24.56 12.77 3.43
N PRO A 45 25.35 12.61 4.52
CA PRO A 45 26.03 11.34 4.84
C PRO A 45 25.14 10.09 4.90
N GLN A 46 23.83 10.26 5.06
CA GLN A 46 22.84 9.17 5.18
C GLN A 46 21.89 9.07 3.99
N SER A 47 22.01 9.94 2.99
CA SER A 47 21.15 9.94 1.82
C SER A 47 21.83 9.22 0.66
N LYS A 48 21.09 8.30 0.01
CA LYS A 48 21.51 7.67 -1.26
C LYS A 48 21.61 8.71 -2.39
N HIS A 49 20.80 9.75 -2.33
CA HIS A 49 20.65 10.77 -3.37
C HIS A 49 21.19 12.12 -2.91
N TRP A 50 21.65 12.91 -3.87
CA TRP A 50 21.93 14.33 -3.62
C TRP A 50 20.67 15.04 -3.14
N SER A 51 20.85 16.03 -2.28
CA SER A 51 19.75 16.81 -1.71
C SER A 51 19.93 18.27 -2.10
N PHE A 52 18.94 18.84 -2.77
CA PHE A 52 18.91 20.28 -2.99
C PHE A 52 18.70 21.01 -1.67
N ARG A 53 19.56 21.99 -1.40
CA ARG A 53 19.46 22.88 -0.25
C ARG A 53 19.44 24.30 -0.79
N GLY A 54 18.26 24.92 -0.77
CA GLY A 54 18.10 26.33 -1.14
C GLY A 54 18.75 27.28 -0.14
N GLU A 55 18.86 28.55 -0.54
CA GLU A 55 19.25 29.65 0.32
C GLU A 55 18.38 29.71 1.57
N ARG A 56 18.99 30.01 2.72
CA ARG A 56 18.31 30.01 4.01
C ARG A 56 18.89 31.08 4.92
N ASN A 57 18.08 32.08 5.23
CA ASN A 57 18.37 33.06 6.27
C ASN A 57 17.81 32.67 7.65
N ASP A 58 16.82 31.77 7.69
CA ASP A 58 16.14 31.33 8.91
C ASP A 58 16.20 29.81 9.09
N GLY A 59 16.97 29.36 10.08
CA GLY A 59 17.18 27.95 10.40
C GLY A 59 15.95 27.20 10.91
N ARG A 60 14.85 27.89 11.25
CA ARG A 60 13.61 27.29 11.79
C ARG A 60 12.51 27.13 10.75
N ILE A 61 12.74 27.54 9.51
CA ILE A 61 11.76 27.42 8.43
C ILE A 61 11.97 26.10 7.67
N ASN A 62 10.87 25.34 7.47
CA ASN A 62 10.83 24.16 6.62
C ASN A 62 11.23 24.48 5.18
N HIS A 63 11.56 23.45 4.39
CA HIS A 63 11.66 23.61 2.95
C HIS A 63 10.25 23.76 2.38
N TYR A 64 10.01 24.84 1.66
CA TYR A 64 8.68 25.16 1.16
C TYR A 64 8.74 25.65 -0.28
N ASN A 65 7.65 25.44 -1.01
CA ASN A 65 7.41 26.15 -2.25
C ASN A 65 6.54 27.38 -1.94
N ARG A 66 6.99 28.57 -2.35
CA ARG A 66 6.29 29.84 -2.07
C ARG A 66 4.85 29.83 -2.60
N LEU A 67 4.65 29.39 -3.85
CA LEU A 67 3.33 29.36 -4.47
C LEU A 67 2.40 28.40 -3.74
N LEU A 68 2.86 27.17 -3.46
CA LEU A 68 2.08 26.19 -2.73
C LEU A 68 1.74 26.67 -1.32
N THR A 69 2.67 27.30 -0.61
CA THR A 69 2.41 27.81 0.75
C THR A 69 1.36 28.90 0.76
N VAL A 70 1.35 29.78 -0.24
CA VAL A 70 0.35 30.86 -0.34
C VAL A 70 -1.01 30.33 -0.78
N ALA A 71 -1.05 29.37 -1.71
CA ALA A 71 -2.30 28.77 -2.17
C ALA A 71 -2.93 27.84 -1.12
N TRP A 72 -2.11 27.03 -0.46
CA TRP A 72 -2.56 26.00 0.48
C TRP A 72 -2.77 26.52 1.91
N LEU A 73 -2.08 27.60 2.29
CA LEU A 73 -2.13 28.20 3.63
C LEU A 73 -1.84 27.20 4.77
N ALA A 74 -1.08 26.14 4.50
CA ALA A 74 -0.63 25.16 5.49
C ALA A 74 0.83 24.77 5.28
N ASN A 75 1.37 24.00 6.22
CA ASN A 75 2.75 23.53 6.13
C ASN A 75 2.92 22.61 4.90
N THR A 76 4.04 22.77 4.21
CA THR A 76 4.40 21.95 3.05
C THR A 76 5.83 21.53 3.25
N ASP A 77 6.12 20.23 3.16
CA ASP A 77 7.47 19.70 3.18
C ASP A 77 7.87 19.34 1.75
N VAL A 78 8.53 20.28 1.07
CA VAL A 78 8.89 20.14 -0.34
C VAL A 78 10.38 19.92 -0.48
N SER A 79 10.78 18.78 -1.04
CA SER A 79 12.16 18.50 -1.42
C SER A 79 12.20 18.02 -2.87
N PRO A 80 12.85 18.75 -3.79
CA PRO A 80 12.89 18.32 -5.18
C PRO A 80 13.77 17.08 -5.33
N CYS A 81 13.35 16.17 -6.21
CA CYS A 81 14.20 15.06 -6.62
C CYS A 81 15.29 15.59 -7.56
N THR A 82 16.54 15.21 -7.31
CA THR A 82 17.72 15.67 -8.05
C THR A 82 18.18 14.64 -9.09
N SER A 83 17.47 13.51 -9.22
CA SER A 83 17.75 12.47 -10.22
C SER A 83 16.50 11.65 -10.54
N LEU A 84 16.47 11.00 -11.70
CA LEU A 84 15.41 10.06 -12.07
C LEU A 84 15.33 8.89 -11.08
N GLN A 85 16.47 8.36 -10.64
CA GLN A 85 16.50 7.26 -9.68
C GLN A 85 15.87 7.67 -8.34
N GLN A 86 16.02 8.92 -7.91
CA GLN A 86 15.39 9.40 -6.69
C GLN A 86 13.86 9.46 -6.81
N VAL A 87 13.34 9.82 -7.99
CA VAL A 87 11.90 9.77 -8.27
C VAL A 87 11.39 8.34 -8.20
N ILE A 88 12.09 7.40 -8.84
CA ILE A 88 11.73 5.97 -8.82
C ILE A 88 11.76 5.43 -7.40
N ASP A 89 12.84 5.67 -6.65
CA ASP A 89 12.99 5.21 -5.27
C ASP A 89 11.90 5.81 -4.36
N TYR A 90 11.54 7.08 -4.56
CA TYR A 90 10.47 7.73 -3.83
C TYR A 90 9.12 7.07 -4.14
N ALA A 91 8.76 6.93 -5.42
CA ALA A 91 7.52 6.28 -5.83
C ALA A 91 7.45 4.84 -5.29
N ALA A 92 8.51 4.06 -5.48
CA ALA A 92 8.60 2.68 -4.99
C ALA A 92 8.42 2.59 -3.47
N LYS A 93 9.04 3.48 -2.69
CA LYS A 93 8.87 3.54 -1.23
C LYS A 93 7.41 3.70 -0.83
N TYR A 94 6.65 4.56 -1.50
CA TYR A 94 5.24 4.78 -1.17
C TYR A 94 4.34 3.66 -1.71
N CYS A 95 4.61 3.13 -2.90
CA CYS A 95 3.88 2.00 -3.45
C CYS A 95 4.09 0.70 -2.65
N SER A 96 5.24 0.55 -2.00
CA SER A 96 5.59 -0.62 -1.18
C SER A 96 5.35 -0.41 0.32
N LYS A 97 4.83 0.75 0.73
CA LYS A 97 4.57 1.03 2.12
C LYS A 97 3.37 0.20 2.57
N SER A 98 3.63 -0.81 3.40
CA SER A 98 2.56 -1.57 4.03
C SER A 98 1.78 -0.70 5.00
N GLU A 99 0.47 -0.91 5.06
CA GLU A 99 -0.33 -0.36 6.15
C GLU A 99 0.08 -1.00 7.47
N LYS A 100 -0.05 -0.24 8.57
CA LYS A 100 0.16 -0.79 9.91
C LYS A 100 -1.02 -1.72 10.19
N LYS A 101 -0.74 -3.00 10.42
CA LYS A 101 -1.75 -3.96 10.87
C LYS A 101 -2.45 -3.43 12.12
N SER A 102 -3.78 -3.58 12.14
CA SER A 102 -4.62 -3.21 13.28
C SER A 102 -4.13 -3.86 14.57
N GLU A 103 -4.18 -3.07 15.64
CA GLU A 103 -3.84 -3.56 16.97
C GLU A 103 -4.88 -4.58 17.45
N SER A 104 -4.46 -5.54 18.27
CA SER A 104 -5.40 -6.50 18.85
C SER A 104 -6.38 -5.81 19.81
N PHE A 105 -7.60 -6.35 19.95
CA PHE A 105 -8.59 -5.84 20.92
C PHE A 105 -8.01 -5.68 22.33
N ALA A 106 -7.15 -6.60 22.77
CA ALA A 106 -6.51 -6.53 24.09
C ALA A 106 -5.56 -5.32 24.22
N GLN A 107 -4.78 -5.03 23.18
CA GLN A 107 -3.87 -3.88 23.15
C GLN A 107 -4.65 -2.56 23.13
N ILE A 108 -5.67 -2.46 22.28
CA ILE A 108 -6.55 -1.30 22.20
C ILE A 108 -7.24 -1.09 23.57
N GLY A 109 -7.79 -2.16 24.14
CA GLY A 109 -8.42 -2.11 25.45
C GLY A 109 -7.48 -1.58 26.54
N LYS A 110 -6.26 -2.12 26.61
CA LYS A 110 -5.25 -1.65 27.58
C LYS A 110 -4.88 -0.17 27.39
N ALA A 111 -4.80 0.31 26.15
CA ALA A 111 -4.53 1.72 25.87
C ALA A 111 -5.70 2.65 26.20
N LEU A 112 -6.93 2.15 26.13
CA LEU A 112 -8.16 2.91 26.41
C LEU A 112 -8.57 2.91 27.88
N MET A 113 -8.19 1.89 28.66
CA MET A 113 -8.53 1.76 30.09
C MET A 113 -8.27 3.05 30.90
N PRO A 114 -7.09 3.68 30.84
CA PRO A 114 -6.83 4.93 31.59
C PRO A 114 -7.63 6.14 31.12
N ARG A 115 -8.30 6.01 29.96
CA ARG A 115 -9.08 7.09 29.35
C ARG A 115 -10.58 6.92 29.62
N ALA A 116 -11.06 5.82 30.19
CA ALA A 116 -12.48 5.65 30.48
C ALA A 116 -12.95 6.73 31.48
N LYS A 117 -14.19 7.23 31.31
CA LYS A 117 -14.78 8.17 32.27
C LYS A 117 -15.26 7.42 33.50
N ASP A 118 -15.18 8.05 34.67
CA ASP A 118 -15.65 7.46 35.93
C ASP A 118 -17.18 7.32 35.96
N HIS A 119 -17.91 8.26 35.33
CA HIS A 119 -19.35 8.15 35.16
C HIS A 119 -19.70 7.27 33.95
N ASN A 120 -20.37 6.15 34.22
CA ASN A 120 -20.71 5.11 33.24
C ASN A 120 -19.48 4.57 32.46
N PRO A 121 -18.53 3.93 33.16
CA PRO A 121 -17.23 3.55 32.62
C PRO A 121 -17.34 2.53 31.49
N LEU A 122 -18.30 1.60 31.56
CA LEU A 122 -18.55 0.61 30.52
C LEU A 122 -18.97 1.28 29.21
N MET A 123 -19.97 2.16 29.24
CA MET A 123 -20.39 2.87 28.02
C MET A 123 -19.29 3.78 27.47
N SER A 124 -18.56 4.46 28.36
CA SER A 124 -17.41 5.28 27.94
C SER A 124 -16.32 4.44 27.27
N PHE A 125 -16.00 3.27 27.81
CA PHE A 125 -14.99 2.37 27.25
C PHE A 125 -15.46 1.82 25.91
N THR A 126 -16.68 1.27 25.84
CA THR A 126 -17.26 0.71 24.61
C THR A 126 -17.31 1.74 23.50
N SER A 127 -17.78 2.96 23.77
CA SER A 127 -17.80 4.04 22.77
C SER A 127 -16.40 4.37 22.27
N LYS A 128 -15.40 4.46 23.15
CA LYS A 128 -14.00 4.73 22.75
C LYS A 128 -13.39 3.57 21.96
N LEU A 129 -13.70 2.34 22.33
CA LEU A 129 -13.26 1.15 21.62
C LEU A 129 -13.83 1.13 20.20
N LEU A 130 -15.14 1.33 20.05
CA LEU A 130 -15.80 1.41 18.74
C LEU A 130 -15.21 2.53 17.87
N ASN A 131 -15.02 3.73 18.44
CA ASN A 131 -14.39 4.84 17.71
C ASN A 131 -12.95 4.52 17.27
N HIS A 132 -12.18 3.79 18.09
CA HIS A 132 -10.84 3.36 17.72
C HIS A 132 -10.87 2.33 16.59
N LEU A 133 -11.76 1.34 16.66
CA LEU A 133 -11.89 0.29 15.64
C LEU A 133 -12.32 0.84 14.28
N VAL A 134 -13.22 1.83 14.26
CA VAL A 134 -13.63 2.50 13.01
C VAL A 134 -12.48 3.30 12.38
N ALA A 135 -11.51 3.74 13.18
CA ALA A 135 -10.34 4.47 12.71
C ALA A 135 -9.20 3.56 12.24
N GLU A 136 -9.17 2.30 12.65
CA GLU A 136 -8.20 1.31 12.19
C GLU A 136 -8.40 1.02 10.70
N ARG A 137 -7.28 0.86 9.98
CA ARG A 137 -7.28 0.56 8.54
C ARG A 137 -6.20 -0.45 8.24
N ASP A 138 -6.61 -1.69 7.97
CA ASP A 138 -5.70 -2.75 7.51
C ASP A 138 -5.35 -2.62 6.03
N TYR A 139 -6.21 -1.94 5.26
CA TYR A 139 -6.05 -1.75 3.82
C TYR A 139 -5.93 -0.26 3.48
N SER A 140 -5.07 0.04 2.51
CA SER A 140 -4.90 1.41 2.05
C SER A 140 -6.16 1.89 1.33
N LYS A 141 -6.43 3.20 1.36
CA LYS A 141 -7.57 3.77 0.62
C LYS A 141 -7.52 3.40 -0.87
N GLN A 142 -6.33 3.36 -1.45
CA GLN A 142 -6.15 3.00 -2.86
C GLN A 142 -6.51 1.53 -3.10
N GLU A 143 -6.05 0.62 -2.24
CA GLU A 143 -6.39 -0.79 -2.33
C GLU A 143 -7.90 -1.02 -2.21
N VAL A 144 -8.55 -0.38 -1.23
CA VAL A 144 -10.01 -0.44 -1.08
C VAL A 144 -10.71 0.08 -2.33
N SER A 145 -10.30 1.23 -2.88
CA SER A 145 -10.90 1.76 -4.11
C SER A 145 -10.73 0.81 -5.29
N HIS A 146 -9.55 0.20 -5.46
CA HIS A 146 -9.33 -0.77 -6.54
C HIS A 146 -10.21 -2.01 -6.37
N LEU A 147 -10.33 -2.54 -5.15
CA LEU A 147 -11.20 -3.68 -4.86
C LEU A 147 -12.67 -3.36 -5.14
N LEU A 148 -13.16 -2.19 -4.67
CA LEU A 148 -14.55 -1.77 -4.86
C LEU A 148 -14.90 -1.50 -6.33
N LEU A 149 -13.95 -0.95 -7.10
CA LEU A 149 -14.12 -0.64 -8.52
C LEU A 149 -13.77 -1.82 -9.43
N GLY A 150 -13.35 -2.97 -8.87
CA GLY A 150 -12.89 -4.13 -9.65
C GLY A 150 -11.64 -3.86 -10.49
N LEU A 151 -10.82 -2.87 -10.11
CA LEU A 151 -9.59 -2.50 -10.80
C LEU A 151 -8.42 -3.39 -10.36
N PRO A 152 -7.46 -3.68 -11.25
CA PRO A 152 -6.28 -4.47 -10.89
C PRO A 152 -5.43 -3.73 -9.84
N LEU A 153 -5.10 -4.39 -8.73
CA LEU A 153 -4.20 -3.84 -7.69
C LEU A 153 -2.74 -3.73 -8.15
N GLN A 154 -2.34 -4.61 -9.06
CA GLN A 154 -1.02 -4.61 -9.67
C GLN A 154 -1.12 -5.02 -11.13
N GLU A 155 -0.27 -4.40 -11.95
CA GLU A 155 0.00 -4.86 -13.30
C GLU A 155 1.42 -5.41 -13.33
N GLY A 156 1.58 -6.58 -13.95
CA GLY A 156 2.85 -7.26 -14.03
C GLY A 156 3.12 -7.72 -15.46
N SER A 157 4.40 -7.91 -15.76
CA SER A 157 4.84 -8.52 -17.03
C SER A 157 4.42 -9.99 -17.17
N ARG A 158 3.80 -10.58 -16.14
CA ARG A 158 3.21 -11.92 -16.16
C ARG A 158 1.99 -11.94 -15.27
N THR A 159 0.96 -12.66 -15.70
CA THR A 159 -0.20 -12.96 -14.85
C THR A 159 0.12 -14.14 -13.94
N CYS A 160 -0.08 -13.97 -12.64
CA CYS A 160 -0.02 -15.05 -11.67
C CYS A 160 -1.40 -15.70 -11.52
N LEU A 161 -1.45 -17.03 -11.48
CA LEU A 161 -2.64 -17.80 -11.15
C LEU A 161 -2.34 -18.65 -9.92
N TYR A 162 -3.14 -18.46 -8.87
CA TYR A 162 -3.04 -19.27 -7.66
C TYR A 162 -3.66 -20.64 -7.92
N VAL A 163 -2.92 -21.68 -7.54
CA VAL A 163 -3.33 -23.08 -7.70
C VAL A 163 -3.50 -23.68 -6.31
N ASP A 164 -4.73 -24.07 -6.00
CA ASP A 164 -5.03 -24.82 -4.79
C ASP A 164 -4.61 -26.29 -4.98
N CYS A 165 -3.64 -26.71 -4.19
CA CYS A 165 -3.05 -28.04 -4.16
C CYS A 165 -3.63 -28.92 -3.04
N ARG A 166 -4.63 -28.42 -2.29
CA ARG A 166 -5.39 -29.26 -1.35
C ARG A 166 -6.20 -30.29 -2.12
N ASN A 167 -6.78 -31.26 -1.41
CA ASN A 167 -7.77 -32.16 -1.99
C ASN A 167 -8.89 -31.33 -2.68
N PRO A 168 -9.33 -31.70 -3.91
CA PRO A 168 -10.40 -31.00 -4.65
C PRO A 168 -11.65 -30.68 -3.83
N ASP A 169 -12.04 -31.55 -2.90
CA ASP A 169 -13.22 -31.34 -2.03
C ASP A 169 -13.06 -30.14 -1.08
N ARG A 170 -11.82 -29.66 -0.90
CA ARG A 170 -11.47 -28.50 -0.07
C ARG A 170 -11.17 -27.25 -0.88
N HIS A 171 -11.30 -27.30 -2.21
CA HIS A 171 -11.06 -26.14 -3.06
C HIS A 171 -12.14 -25.10 -2.85
N SER A 172 -11.73 -23.85 -2.60
CA SER A 172 -12.67 -22.76 -2.44
C SER A 172 -13.41 -22.49 -3.75
N ARG A 173 -14.72 -22.32 -3.68
CA ARG A 173 -15.57 -21.89 -4.79
C ARG A 173 -15.84 -20.39 -4.69
N SER A 174 -15.85 -19.70 -5.82
CA SER A 174 -16.27 -18.30 -5.84
C SER A 174 -17.77 -18.23 -6.05
N LEU A 175 -18.45 -17.36 -5.31
CA LEU A 175 -19.85 -17.06 -5.54
C LEU A 175 -20.01 -16.21 -6.80
N ARG A 176 -21.07 -16.44 -7.54
CA ARG A 176 -21.57 -15.62 -8.65
C ARG A 176 -22.90 -15.06 -8.22
N ILE A 177 -23.11 -13.79 -8.54
CA ILE A 177 -24.36 -13.09 -8.29
C ILE A 177 -24.86 -12.65 -9.67
N ASP A 178 -26.03 -13.12 -10.07
CA ASP A 178 -26.70 -12.75 -11.32
C ASP A 178 -28.12 -12.28 -10.99
N GLY A 179 -28.31 -10.97 -10.90
CA GLY A 179 -29.53 -10.40 -10.33
C GLY A 179 -29.71 -10.81 -8.87
N ASP A 180 -30.83 -11.48 -8.58
CA ASP A 180 -31.17 -12.00 -7.25
C ASP A 180 -30.69 -13.44 -7.01
N GLU A 181 -30.09 -14.10 -8.01
CA GLU A 181 -29.60 -15.47 -7.90
C GLU A 181 -28.13 -15.51 -7.48
N VAL A 182 -27.81 -16.36 -6.50
CA VAL A 182 -26.45 -16.61 -6.02
C VAL A 182 -26.06 -18.05 -6.31
N ASP A 183 -25.13 -18.23 -7.25
CA ASP A 183 -24.65 -19.53 -7.71
C ASP A 183 -23.18 -19.76 -7.34
N GLU A 184 -22.77 -21.00 -7.16
CA GLU A 184 -21.36 -21.35 -7.06
C GLU A 184 -20.72 -21.44 -8.45
N ALA A 185 -19.64 -20.69 -8.68
CA ALA A 185 -18.83 -20.88 -9.87
C ALA A 185 -18.03 -22.18 -9.76
N PRO A 186 -17.91 -22.95 -10.87
CA PRO A 186 -16.99 -24.07 -10.90
C PRO A 186 -15.57 -23.58 -10.67
N ASN A 187 -14.85 -24.27 -9.80
CA ASN A 187 -13.47 -23.96 -9.50
C ASN A 187 -12.57 -24.29 -10.70
N VAL A 188 -11.29 -23.91 -10.60
CA VAL A 188 -10.34 -24.07 -11.70
C VAL A 188 -10.10 -25.54 -12.06
N TYR A 189 -10.10 -26.43 -11.07
CA TYR A 189 -9.91 -27.86 -11.28
C TYR A 189 -11.14 -28.50 -11.95
N GLU A 190 -12.35 -28.17 -11.51
CA GLU A 190 -13.60 -28.60 -12.12
C GLU A 190 -13.70 -28.17 -13.60
N LYS A 191 -13.29 -26.92 -13.91
CA LYS A 191 -13.19 -26.44 -15.30
C LYS A 191 -12.22 -27.28 -16.13
N TYR A 192 -11.10 -27.72 -15.54
CA TYR A 192 -10.16 -28.60 -16.24
C TYR A 192 -10.76 -30.00 -16.48
N CYS A 193 -11.49 -30.55 -15.51
CA CYS A 193 -12.18 -31.83 -15.65
C CYS A 193 -13.30 -31.77 -16.72
N GLN A 194 -13.99 -30.63 -16.83
CA GLN A 194 -15.07 -30.39 -17.80
C GLN A 194 -14.58 -29.79 -19.12
N ARG A 195 -13.27 -29.86 -19.41
CA ARG A 195 -12.71 -29.27 -20.63
C ARG A 195 -13.23 -29.97 -21.89
N PRO A 196 -13.40 -29.25 -23.01
CA PRO A 196 -13.79 -29.86 -24.29
C PRO A 196 -12.79 -30.93 -24.75
N GLU A 197 -13.27 -31.89 -25.55
CA GLU A 197 -12.45 -32.98 -26.10
C GLU A 197 -11.24 -32.48 -26.91
N ALA A 198 -11.39 -31.33 -27.58
CA ALA A 198 -10.27 -30.64 -28.26
C ALA A 198 -9.09 -30.28 -27.33
N LEU A 199 -9.29 -30.30 -26.01
CA LEU A 199 -8.27 -30.06 -24.98
C LEU A 199 -7.93 -31.33 -24.19
N ALA A 200 -8.36 -32.52 -24.62
CA ALA A 200 -8.11 -33.78 -23.91
C ALA A 200 -6.62 -34.00 -23.62
N ASP A 201 -5.76 -33.74 -24.63
CA ASP A 201 -4.30 -33.88 -24.54
C ASP A 201 -3.61 -32.83 -23.66
N GLN A 202 -4.33 -31.80 -23.21
CA GLN A 202 -3.74 -30.77 -22.36
C GLN A 202 -3.61 -31.30 -20.92
N SER A 203 -2.38 -31.31 -20.42
CA SER A 203 -2.13 -31.51 -18.99
C SER A 203 -2.70 -30.35 -18.17
N TYR A 204 -2.99 -30.59 -16.88
CA TYR A 204 -3.51 -29.56 -15.99
C TYR A 204 -2.60 -28.34 -15.95
N VAL A 205 -1.28 -28.56 -15.83
CA VAL A 205 -0.28 -27.47 -15.82
C VAL A 205 -0.29 -26.67 -17.12
N SER A 206 -0.38 -27.33 -18.29
CA SER A 206 -0.44 -26.65 -19.58
C SER A 206 -1.73 -25.82 -19.71
N PHE A 207 -2.86 -26.40 -19.33
CA PHE A 207 -4.15 -25.73 -19.33
C PHE A 207 -4.11 -24.43 -18.50
N LEU A 208 -3.60 -24.50 -17.27
CA LEU A 208 -3.52 -23.34 -16.38
C LEU A 208 -2.60 -22.23 -16.91
N LYS A 209 -1.46 -22.62 -17.49
CA LYS A 209 -0.45 -21.68 -17.97
C LYS A 209 -0.84 -20.99 -19.28
N CYS A 210 -1.50 -21.72 -20.17
CA CYS A 210 -1.59 -21.38 -21.58
C CYS A 210 -3.01 -21.18 -22.10
N TRP A 211 -4.06 -21.33 -21.29
CA TRP A 211 -5.44 -21.15 -21.72
C TRP A 211 -6.21 -20.09 -20.92
N ASN A 212 -7.04 -19.33 -21.62
CA ASN A 212 -8.03 -18.44 -21.03
C ASN A 212 -9.37 -19.16 -20.86
N PHE A 213 -9.60 -19.67 -19.66
CA PHE A 213 -10.84 -20.34 -19.25
C PHE A 213 -11.72 -19.45 -18.35
N ARG A 214 -11.56 -18.12 -18.45
CA ARG A 214 -12.44 -17.16 -17.76
C ARG A 214 -13.89 -17.21 -18.27
N PRO A 215 -14.16 -17.29 -19.59
CA PRO A 215 -15.54 -17.37 -20.10
C PRO A 215 -16.30 -18.56 -19.50
N ARG A 216 -17.61 -18.37 -19.28
CA ARG A 216 -18.52 -19.43 -18.79
C ARG A 216 -18.61 -20.58 -19.78
N ASP A 217 -18.73 -20.24 -21.06
CA ASP A 217 -18.85 -21.17 -22.17
C ASP A 217 -17.47 -21.73 -22.56
N PRO A 218 -17.25 -23.06 -22.43
CA PRO A 218 -15.99 -23.70 -22.82
C PRO A 218 -15.62 -23.53 -24.30
N SER A 219 -16.59 -23.31 -25.19
CA SER A 219 -16.32 -23.07 -26.62
C SER A 219 -15.58 -21.74 -26.85
N LYS A 220 -15.70 -20.79 -25.90
CA LYS A 220 -15.04 -19.49 -25.95
C LYS A 220 -13.65 -19.51 -25.32
N TRP A 221 -13.19 -20.66 -24.82
CA TRP A 221 -11.85 -20.79 -24.27
C TRP A 221 -10.81 -20.73 -25.38
N LYS A 222 -9.79 -19.92 -25.18
CA LYS A 222 -8.75 -19.68 -26.19
C LYS A 222 -7.37 -19.75 -25.56
N LYS A 223 -6.34 -20.03 -26.37
CA LYS A 223 -4.95 -19.91 -25.91
C LYS A 223 -4.73 -18.50 -25.36
N TRP A 224 -4.10 -18.44 -24.19
CA TRP A 224 -3.80 -17.23 -23.47
C TRP A 224 -2.81 -16.39 -24.28
N GLN A 225 -3.32 -15.29 -24.85
CA GLN A 225 -2.55 -14.28 -25.56
C GLN A 225 -2.92 -12.91 -24.99
N PRO A 226 -2.25 -12.43 -23.92
CA PRO A 226 -2.52 -11.10 -23.39
C PRO A 226 -2.00 -10.05 -24.38
N GLY A 227 -2.88 -9.18 -24.86
CA GLY A 227 -2.60 -8.20 -25.91
C GLY A 227 -1.48 -7.20 -25.61
N ASN A 228 -1.07 -7.03 -24.34
CA ASN A 228 -0.09 -6.01 -23.94
C ASN A 228 1.19 -6.58 -23.28
N VAL A 229 1.35 -7.90 -23.19
CA VAL A 229 2.47 -8.48 -22.43
C VAL A 229 3.01 -9.77 -23.06
N ASN A 230 3.76 -9.62 -24.16
CA ASN A 230 4.71 -10.61 -24.70
C ASN A 230 4.30 -12.10 -24.74
N GLY A 231 3.00 -12.45 -24.85
CA GLY A 231 2.53 -13.82 -25.04
C GLY A 231 3.05 -14.84 -24.00
N ARG A 232 3.56 -14.41 -22.83
CA ARG A 232 4.24 -15.31 -21.91
C ARG A 232 3.22 -16.15 -21.13
N PRO A 233 3.47 -17.46 -20.90
CA PRO A 233 2.61 -18.28 -20.08
C PRO A 233 2.49 -17.74 -18.66
N ARG A 234 1.31 -17.95 -18.04
CA ARG A 234 1.05 -17.54 -16.65
C ARG A 234 2.06 -18.17 -15.68
N VAL A 235 2.31 -17.47 -14.58
CA VAL A 235 3.06 -18.03 -13.44
C VAL A 235 2.05 -18.75 -12.55
N LEU A 236 2.33 -20.01 -12.18
CA LEU A 236 1.51 -20.73 -11.21
C LEU A 236 2.07 -20.51 -9.81
N VAL A 237 1.20 -20.11 -8.88
CA VAL A 237 1.55 -19.90 -7.47
C VAL A 237 0.81 -20.95 -6.65
N TYR A 238 1.52 -21.93 -6.14
CA TYR A 238 0.92 -23.06 -5.41
C TYR A 238 0.58 -22.71 -3.97
N PHE A 239 -0.55 -23.23 -3.49
CA PHE A 239 -1.04 -23.12 -2.12
C PHE A 239 -1.65 -24.46 -1.65
N PRO A 240 -1.43 -24.92 -0.40
CA PRO A 240 -0.43 -24.41 0.53
C PRO A 240 0.99 -24.64 -0.01
N ARG A 241 1.93 -23.82 0.45
CA ARG A 241 3.35 -24.08 0.23
C ARG A 241 3.78 -25.09 1.29
N TYR A 242 3.98 -26.34 0.89
CA TYR A 242 4.64 -27.34 1.71
C TYR A 242 6.15 -27.13 1.69
#